data_AF-A0A7H8MAD8-F1
#
_entry.id   AF-A0A7H8MAD8-F1
#
_cell.length_a   1.000
_cell.length_b   1.000
_cell.length_c   1.000
_cell.angle_alpha   90.00
_cell.angle_beta   90.00
_cell.angle_gamma   90.00
#
_symmetry.space_group_name_H-M   'P 1'
#
loop_
_entity.id
_entity.type
_entity.pdbx_description
1 polymer ?
#
loop_
_entity_poly.entity_id
_entity_poly.type
_entity_poly.pdbx_seq_one_letter_code
_entity_poly.pdbx_strand_id
1 'polypeptide(L)'
;MSEHTGNWRVDGPQPLGAFVGEGVNDQLMQISVQLAAELWATRRRLAALESQLVAGGAVVSPDAIDADGGIGDRADRDAFIQRVFGGLAT
;
A
#
# COMPACT_ATOMS: atom_id res chain seq x y z
N MET A 1 -14.17 -51.22 13.37
CA MET A 1 -14.91 -50.50 12.30
C MET A 1 -14.94 -49.04 12.72
N SER A 2 -14.06 -48.23 12.14
CA SER A 2 -13.96 -46.80 12.48
C SER A 2 -14.88 -46.02 11.54
N GLU A 3 -15.97 -45.47 12.08
CA GLU A 3 -16.82 -44.53 11.37
C GLU A 3 -16.24 -43.12 11.52
N HIS A 4 -15.61 -42.64 10.44
CA HIS A 4 -15.36 -41.21 10.23
C HIS A 4 -16.60 -40.60 9.56
N THR A 5 -17.58 -40.18 10.35
CA THR A 5 -18.56 -39.16 9.97
C THR A 5 -17.93 -37.81 10.34
N GLY A 6 -17.71 -36.86 9.46
CA GLY A 6 -18.52 -36.47 8.32
C GLY A 6 -19.01 -35.05 8.59
N ASN A 7 -18.26 -34.08 8.07
CA ASN A 7 -18.69 -32.71 7.75
C ASN A 7 -18.87 -31.67 8.88
N TRP A 8 -17.88 -30.77 9.04
CA TRP A 8 -18.06 -29.47 9.73
C TRP A 8 -17.83 -28.26 8.82
N ARG A 9 -17.59 -28.45 7.51
CA ARG A 9 -17.31 -27.31 6.63
C ARG A 9 -18.63 -26.72 6.12
N VAL A 10 -18.97 -25.59 6.72
CA VAL A 10 -20.00 -24.68 6.22
C VAL A 10 -19.44 -23.98 4.98
N ASP A 11 -20.11 -24.17 3.83
CA ASP A 11 -19.92 -23.37 2.63
C ASP A 11 -20.35 -21.92 2.93
N GLY A 12 -19.39 -21.11 3.34
CA GLY A 12 -19.52 -19.66 3.52
C GLY A 12 -18.27 -18.97 2.98
N PRO A 13 -18.30 -17.65 2.72
CA PRO A 13 -17.11 -16.93 2.29
C PRO A 13 -16.04 -17.12 3.36
N GLN A 14 -15.00 -17.89 3.04
CA GLN A 14 -13.86 -18.10 3.93
C GLN A 14 -13.39 -16.70 4.37
N PRO A 15 -13.19 -16.44 5.67
CA PRO A 15 -12.50 -15.22 6.07
C PRO A 15 -11.17 -15.21 5.32
N LEU A 16 -10.76 -14.05 4.82
CA LEU A 16 -9.59 -13.84 3.95
C LEU A 16 -8.26 -14.48 4.44
N GLY A 17 -8.22 -15.09 5.62
CA GLY A 17 -7.09 -15.80 6.20
C GLY A 17 -7.06 -17.33 6.03
N ALA A 18 -8.04 -17.99 5.37
CA ALA A 18 -8.05 -19.46 5.27
C ALA A 18 -7.02 -20.07 4.32
N PHE A 19 -6.39 -19.25 3.47
CA PHE A 19 -5.39 -19.67 2.49
C PHE A 19 -3.99 -19.10 2.77
N VAL A 20 -3.83 -18.41 3.91
CA VAL A 20 -2.65 -17.60 4.15
C VAL A 20 -1.86 -18.21 5.30
N GLY A 21 -0.57 -18.48 5.07
CA GLY A 21 0.33 -19.09 6.05
C GLY A 21 0.36 -18.33 7.38
N GLU A 22 0.67 -19.04 8.47
CA GLU A 22 0.79 -18.45 9.81
C GLU A 22 1.73 -17.22 9.78
N GLY A 23 1.27 -16.09 10.33
CA GLY A 23 2.07 -14.86 10.45
C GLY A 23 1.98 -13.87 9.27
N VAL A 24 1.29 -14.18 8.18
CA VAL A 24 1.18 -13.24 7.03
C VAL A 24 0.38 -11.99 7.38
N ASN A 25 -0.65 -12.10 8.25
CA ASN A 25 -1.37 -10.91 8.72
C ASN A 25 -0.48 -9.95 9.50
N ASP A 26 0.41 -10.48 10.34
CA ASP A 26 1.37 -9.67 11.10
C ASP A 26 2.41 -9.05 10.17
N GLN A 27 2.87 -9.79 9.16
CA GLN A 27 3.78 -9.28 8.13
C GLN A 27 3.13 -8.17 7.30
N LEU A 28 1.87 -8.32 6.89
CA LEU A 28 1.10 -7.30 6.20
C LEU A 28 0.92 -6.04 7.06
N MET A 29 0.64 -6.22 8.35
CA MET A 29 0.53 -5.10 9.29
C MET A 29 1.86 -4.36 9.41
N GLN A 30 2.97 -5.08 9.54
CA GLN A 30 4.31 -4.50 9.60
C GLN A 30 4.66 -3.71 8.33
N ILE A 31 4.42 -4.27 7.15
CA ILE A 31 4.64 -3.60 5.86
C ILE A 31 3.77 -2.34 5.77
N SER A 32 2.51 -2.43 6.16
CA SER A 32 1.58 -1.28 6.13
C SER A 32 2.04 -0.15 7.04
N VAL A 33 2.52 -0.45 8.25
CA VAL A 33 3.06 0.55 9.18
C VAL A 33 4.33 1.19 8.62
N GLN A 34 5.23 0.42 8.03
CA GLN A 34 6.44 0.95 7.40
C GLN A 34 6.12 1.88 6.23
N LEU A 35 5.23 1.47 5.33
CA LEU A 35 4.78 2.29 4.22
C LEU A 35 4.07 3.56 4.68
N ALA A 36 3.26 3.48 5.73
CA ALA A 36 2.60 4.66 6.30
C ALA A 36 3.63 5.67 6.86
N ALA A 37 4.66 5.19 7.54
CA ALA A 37 5.74 6.03 8.07
C ALA A 37 6.54 6.71 6.93
N GLU A 38 6.90 5.96 5.89
CA GLU A 38 7.59 6.49 4.71
C GLU A 38 6.75 7.52 3.96
N LEU A 39 5.45 7.23 3.77
CA LEU A 39 4.52 8.16 3.12
C LEU A 39 4.41 9.46 3.93
N TRP A 40 4.28 9.37 5.26
CA TRP A 40 4.23 10.55 6.12
C TRP A 40 5.50 11.39 6.02
N ALA A 41 6.69 10.76 6.10
CA ALA A 41 7.97 11.44 5.98
C ALA A 41 8.13 12.11 4.61
N THR A 42 7.72 11.43 3.54
CA THR A 42 7.78 11.95 2.17
C THR A 42 6.86 13.16 2.00
N ARG A 43 5.59 13.07 2.44
CA ARG A 43 4.64 14.19 2.40
C ARG A 43 5.15 15.40 3.20
N ARG A 44 5.73 15.17 4.37
CA ARG A 44 6.31 16.25 5.19
C ARG A 44 7.47 16.95 4.47
N ARG A 45 8.33 16.18 3.79
CA ARG A 45 9.46 16.73 3.04
C ARG A 45 8.99 17.50 1.80
N LEU A 46 7.99 17.00 1.09
CA LEU A 46 7.38 17.70 -0.05
C LEU A 46 6.77 19.03 0.38
N ALA A 47 5.97 19.05 1.45
CA ALA A 47 5.40 20.29 1.97
C ALA A 47 6.47 21.34 2.33
N ALA A 48 7.61 20.91 2.87
CA ALA A 48 8.74 21.80 3.15
C ALA A 48 9.39 22.35 1.87
N LEU A 49 9.53 21.53 0.82
CA LEU A 49 10.04 21.95 -0.48
C LEU A 49 9.08 22.93 -1.16
N GLU A 50 7.78 22.65 -1.15
CA GLU A 50 6.73 23.54 -1.68
C GLU A 50 6.78 24.91 -1.01
N SER A 51 6.92 24.93 0.33
CA SER A 51 7.09 26.19 1.08
C SER A 51 8.32 26.98 0.64
N GLN A 52 9.45 26.30 0.40
CA GLN A 52 10.67 26.94 -0.08
C GLN A 52 10.52 27.47 -1.51
N LEU A 53 9.84 26.74 -2.40
CA LEU A 53 9.57 27.16 -3.78
C LEU A 53 8.69 28.41 -3.83
N VAL A 54 7.66 28.47 -2.97
CA VAL A 54 6.80 29.65 -2.82
C VAL A 54 7.57 30.83 -2.26
N ALA A 55 8.36 30.62 -1.19
CA ALA A 55 9.17 31.68 -0.59
C ALA A 55 10.23 32.23 -1.58
N GLY A 56 10.75 31.38 -2.47
CA GLY A 56 11.68 31.76 -3.53
C GLY A 56 11.03 32.40 -4.76
N GLY A 57 9.69 32.49 -4.80
CA GLY A 57 8.94 33.06 -5.93
C GLY A 57 8.95 32.21 -7.21
N ALA A 58 9.43 30.96 -7.14
CA ALA A 58 9.44 30.03 -8.26
C ALA A 58 8.02 29.55 -8.60
N VAL A 59 7.15 29.48 -7.59
CA VAL A 59 5.74 29.10 -7.70
C VAL A 59 4.90 30.06 -6.88
N VAL A 60 3.69 30.40 -7.34
CA VAL A 60 2.80 31.37 -6.67
C VAL A 60 2.09 30.76 -5.45
N SER A 61 1.75 29.48 -5.49
CA SER A 61 1.08 28.71 -4.44
C SER A 61 1.38 27.21 -4.63
N PRO A 62 1.39 26.36 -3.59
CA PRO A 62 1.51 24.91 -3.77
C PRO A 62 0.47 24.33 -4.73
N ASP A 63 -0.74 24.91 -4.76
CA ASP A 63 -1.83 24.49 -5.67
C ASP A 63 -1.53 24.75 -7.16
N ALA A 64 -0.50 25.53 -7.47
CA ALA A 64 -0.05 25.77 -8.84
C ALA A 64 0.90 24.67 -9.37
N ILE A 65 1.29 23.72 -8.50
CA ILE A 65 2.05 22.52 -8.88
C ILE A 65 1.05 21.50 -9.39
N ASP A 66 1.22 21.05 -10.64
CA ASP A 66 0.33 20.07 -11.25
C ASP A 66 0.31 18.77 -10.43
N ALA A 67 -0.86 18.42 -9.91
CA ALA A 67 -1.05 17.24 -9.06
C ALA A 67 -1.02 15.94 -9.86
N ASP A 68 -1.29 16.03 -11.17
CA ASP A 68 -1.27 14.89 -12.07
C ASP A 68 0.12 14.74 -12.69
N GLY A 69 0.96 13.93 -12.03
CA GLY A 69 2.06 13.30 -12.73
C GLY A 69 1.49 12.56 -13.95
N GLY A 70 2.02 12.86 -15.13
CA GLY A 70 1.50 12.36 -16.40
C GLY A 70 1.47 10.83 -16.49
N ILE A 71 1.10 10.28 -17.65
CA ILE A 71 0.90 8.84 -17.89
C ILE A 71 2.06 7.94 -17.36
N GLY A 72 3.29 8.46 -17.27
CA GLY A 72 4.44 7.76 -16.66
C GLY A 72 4.30 7.45 -15.16
N ASP A 73 3.67 8.31 -14.36
CA ASP A 73 3.52 8.13 -12.91
C ASP A 73 2.63 6.93 -12.56
N ARG A 74 1.66 6.61 -13.43
CA ARG A 74 0.81 5.43 -13.24
C ARG A 74 1.61 4.13 -13.44
N ALA A 75 2.49 4.10 -14.44
CA ALA A 75 3.34 2.93 -14.69
C ALA A 75 4.33 2.71 -13.55
N ASP A 76 4.93 3.78 -13.02
CA ASP A 76 5.86 3.71 -11.88
C ASP A 76 5.16 3.29 -10.59
N ARG A 77 3.94 3.80 -10.36
CA ARG A 77 3.08 3.35 -9.25
C ARG A 77 2.73 1.88 -9.38
N ASP A 78 2.31 1.42 -10.56
CA ASP A 78 1.90 0.04 -10.77
C ASP A 78 3.10 -0.92 -10.65
N ALA A 79 4.29 -0.52 -11.11
CA ALA A 79 5.55 -1.24 -10.88
C ALA A 79 5.93 -1.30 -9.39
N PHE A 80 5.73 -0.20 -8.65
CA PHE A 80 5.92 -0.17 -7.21
C PHE A 80 4.97 -1.14 -6.49
N ILE A 81 3.68 -1.13 -6.85
CA ILE A 81 2.67 -2.04 -6.28
C ILE A 81 3.06 -3.50 -6.56
N GLN A 82 3.47 -3.83 -7.79
CA GLN A 82 3.93 -5.18 -8.13
C GLN A 82 5.17 -5.59 -7.35
N ARG A 83 6.14 -4.69 -7.16
CA ARG A 83 7.35 -4.98 -6.37
C ARG A 83 7.04 -5.26 -4.91
N VAL A 84 6.12 -4.51 -4.30
CA VAL A 84 5.81 -4.60 -2.87
C VAL A 84 4.80 -5.72 -2.59
N PHE A 85 3.78 -5.86 -3.42
CA PHE A 85 2.65 -6.76 -3.17
C PHE A 85 2.61 -7.98 -4.11
N GLY A 86 3.42 -8.05 -5.17
CA GLY A 86 3.40 -9.17 -6.12
C GLY A 86 3.78 -10.51 -5.49
N GLY A 87 4.58 -10.51 -4.42
CA GLY A 87 4.92 -11.71 -3.66
C GLY A 87 3.82 -12.21 -2.71
N LEU A 88 2.72 -11.46 -2.54
CA LEU A 88 1.57 -11.84 -1.72
C LEU A 88 0.43 -12.45 -2.55
N ALA A 89 0.53 -12.43 -3.88
CA ALA A 89 -0.50 -12.90 -4.81
C ALA A 89 -0.34 -14.38 -5.21
N THR A 90 0.57 -15.11 -4.58
CA THR A 90 0.84 -16.56 -4.76
C THR A 90 0.57 -17.31 -3.49
#